data_AF-A0A9D3AJW7-F1
#
_entry.id   AF-A0A9D3AJW7-F1
#
_cell.length_a   1.000
_cell.length_b   1.000
_cell.length_c   1.000
_cell.angle_alpha   90.00
_cell.angle_beta   90.00
_cell.angle_gamma   90.00
#
_symmetry.space_group_name_H-M   'P 1'
#
loop_
_entity.id
_entity.type
_entity.pdbx_description
1 polymer ?
#
loop_
_entity_poly.entity_id
_entity_poly.type
_entity_poly.pdbx_seq_one_letter_code
_entity_poly.pdbx_strand_id
1 'polypeptide(L)'
;MAVLDEMKNLENQKKEFMAQLGEIYYKNCKADGADVPGEAAEIIAKIDETDRQMKLLIEPETVRAGEQEPPVEEAEEVQSEYQGGVCPKCGAPVEPDQIFCVNCGTKLEEEAAEQTEIISDILNDIQSEEREKAAVKEIDGPEENVCPRCGAPVEEDQGFCIICGAKLGKAGAGAAYQAEPERPAGPKICPNCGKVLPPQMRFCTSCGTKMN
;
A
#
# COMPACT_ATOMS: atom_id res chain seq x y z
N MET A 1 34.04 -8.02 35.70
CA MET A 1 34.49 -6.86 34.90
C MET A 1 34.90 -7.28 33.49
N ALA A 2 35.66 -8.37 33.28
CA ALA A 2 36.07 -8.84 31.96
C ALA A 2 34.93 -9.04 30.93
N VAL A 3 33.81 -9.69 31.33
CA VAL A 3 32.67 -9.92 30.43
C VAL A 3 32.03 -8.62 29.93
N LEU A 4 31.95 -7.58 30.78
CA LEU A 4 31.39 -6.29 30.39
C LEU A 4 32.29 -5.55 29.38
N ASP A 5 33.60 -5.71 29.49
CA ASP A 5 34.56 -5.10 28.56
C ASP A 5 34.56 -5.83 27.22
N GLU A 6 34.41 -7.17 27.22
CA GLU A 6 34.23 -7.98 26.00
C GLU A 6 32.92 -7.65 25.28
N MET A 7 31.82 -7.49 26.01
CA MET A 7 30.54 -7.08 25.42
C MET A 7 30.62 -5.71 24.75
N LYS A 8 31.23 -4.72 25.43
CA LYS A 8 31.46 -3.39 24.83
C LYS A 8 32.33 -3.45 23.59
N ASN A 9 33.32 -4.35 23.57
CA ASN A 9 34.18 -4.53 22.40
C ASN A 9 33.39 -5.09 21.22
N LEU A 10 32.56 -6.13 21.43
CA LEU A 10 31.69 -6.71 20.40
C LEU A 10 30.62 -5.72 19.93
N GLU A 11 30.04 -4.92 20.82
CA GLU A 11 29.11 -3.85 20.46
C GLU A 11 29.77 -2.80 19.55
N ASN A 12 31.01 -2.43 19.84
CA ASN A 12 31.77 -1.49 19.01
C ASN A 12 32.11 -2.10 17.64
N GLN A 13 32.47 -3.39 17.59
CA GLN A 13 32.70 -4.11 16.33
C GLN A 13 31.40 -4.20 15.49
N LYS A 14 30.26 -4.51 16.11
CA LYS A 14 28.96 -4.50 15.44
C LYS A 14 28.63 -3.14 14.83
N LYS A 15 28.84 -2.05 15.60
CA LYS A 15 28.63 -0.68 15.11
C LYS A 15 29.53 -0.34 13.92
N GLU A 16 30.78 -0.79 13.95
CA GLU A 16 31.73 -0.60 12.84
C GLU A 16 31.28 -1.34 11.58
N PHE A 17 30.85 -2.61 11.68
CA PHE A 17 30.33 -3.36 10.53
C PHE A 17 29.05 -2.75 9.96
N MET A 18 28.15 -2.24 10.82
CA MET A 18 26.95 -1.53 10.38
C MET A 18 27.30 -0.24 9.62
N ALA A 19 28.32 0.49 10.07
CA ALA A 19 28.80 1.68 9.37
C ALA A 19 29.40 1.34 7.99
N GLN A 20 30.21 0.28 7.91
CA GLN A 20 30.79 -0.19 6.65
C GLN A 20 29.72 -0.68 5.67
N LEU A 21 28.71 -1.41 6.14
CA LEU A 21 27.57 -1.83 5.33
C LEU A 21 26.82 -0.62 4.76
N GLY A 22 26.54 0.38 5.60
CA GLY A 22 25.89 1.62 5.20
C GLY A 22 26.69 2.42 4.17
N GLU A 23 28.02 2.46 4.31
CA GLU A 23 28.91 3.12 3.35
C GLU A 23 28.89 2.43 1.98
N ILE A 24 28.95 1.09 1.95
CA ILE A 24 28.86 0.31 0.70
C ILE A 24 27.51 0.54 0.03
N TYR A 25 26.41 0.45 0.79
CA TYR A 25 25.08 0.69 0.26
C TYR A 25 24.94 2.12 -0.30
N TYR A 26 25.42 3.13 0.42
CA TYR A 26 25.41 4.52 -0.03
C TYR A 26 26.22 4.74 -1.31
N LYS A 27 27.45 4.20 -1.37
CA LYS A 27 28.33 4.31 -2.55
C LYS A 27 27.69 3.66 -3.78
N ASN A 28 27.06 2.51 -3.60
CA ASN A 28 26.46 1.76 -4.71
C ASN A 28 25.13 2.37 -5.16
N CYS A 29 24.27 2.82 -4.24
CA CYS A 29 23.05 3.58 -4.59
C CYS A 29 23.34 4.92 -5.27
N LYS A 30 24.51 5.52 -5.01
CA LYS A 30 24.96 6.74 -5.67
C LYS A 30 25.59 6.48 -7.04
N ALA A 31 26.20 5.31 -7.24
CA ALA A 31 26.95 4.99 -8.45
C ALA A 31 26.01 4.59 -9.60
N ASP A 32 25.10 3.63 -9.40
CA ASP A 32 24.17 3.18 -10.44
C ASP A 32 22.98 2.47 -9.76
N GLY A 33 21.74 2.82 -10.11
CA GLY A 33 20.53 2.29 -9.48
C GLY A 33 20.22 0.83 -9.82
N ALA A 34 21.07 -0.13 -9.46
CA ALA A 34 20.76 -1.56 -9.46
C ALA A 34 21.61 -2.39 -8.46
N ASP A 35 20.90 -3.34 -7.83
CA ASP A 35 21.26 -4.53 -7.05
C ASP A 35 22.63 -4.64 -6.35
N VAL A 36 22.59 -4.60 -5.00
CA VAL A 36 23.71 -5.06 -4.15
C VAL A 36 23.28 -6.21 -3.22
N PRO A 37 23.25 -7.46 -3.72
CA PRO A 37 23.10 -8.63 -2.86
C PRO A 37 24.44 -9.36 -2.57
N GLY A 38 25.57 -8.95 -3.15
CA GLY A 38 26.85 -9.67 -3.04
C GLY A 38 27.72 -9.28 -1.84
N GLU A 39 28.35 -8.10 -1.88
CA GLU A 39 29.31 -7.66 -0.86
C GLU A 39 28.64 -7.28 0.47
N ALA A 40 27.42 -6.77 0.41
CA ALA A 40 26.60 -6.47 1.58
C ALA A 40 26.25 -7.74 2.39
N ALA A 41 26.03 -8.88 1.72
CA ALA A 41 25.66 -10.13 2.37
C ALA A 41 26.76 -10.67 3.30
N GLU A 42 28.03 -10.48 2.92
CA GLU A 42 29.15 -10.91 3.78
C GLU A 42 29.23 -10.09 5.08
N ILE A 43 28.92 -8.79 5.02
CA ILE A 43 28.90 -7.94 6.21
C ILE A 43 27.67 -8.25 7.08
N ILE A 44 26.51 -8.54 6.48
CA ILE A 44 25.32 -9.00 7.21
C ILE A 44 25.64 -10.28 7.99
N ALA A 45 26.27 -11.27 7.36
CA ALA A 45 26.69 -12.49 8.04
C ALA A 45 27.65 -12.23 9.22
N LYS A 46 28.56 -11.25 9.10
CA LYS A 46 29.45 -10.84 10.20
C LYS A 46 28.71 -10.16 11.34
N ILE A 47 27.67 -9.36 11.04
CA ILE A 47 26.81 -8.74 12.05
C ILE A 47 26.04 -9.83 12.82
N ASP A 48 25.45 -10.79 12.11
CA ASP A 48 24.68 -11.89 12.70
C ASP A 48 25.55 -12.78 13.62
N GLU A 49 26.78 -13.08 13.20
CA GLU A 49 27.74 -13.83 14.00
C GLU A 49 28.14 -13.06 15.27
N THR A 50 28.36 -11.74 15.16
CA THR A 50 28.68 -10.90 16.31
C THR A 50 27.50 -10.85 17.31
N ASP A 51 26.27 -10.80 16.79
CA ASP A 51 25.05 -10.87 17.61
C ASP A 51 24.90 -12.21 18.33
N ARG A 52 25.23 -13.31 17.65
CA ARG A 52 25.28 -14.64 18.26
C ARG A 52 26.32 -14.71 19.37
N GLN A 53 27.51 -14.15 19.16
CA GLN A 53 28.57 -14.11 20.17
C GLN A 53 28.17 -13.29 21.39
N MET A 54 27.53 -12.13 21.20
CA MET A 54 26.97 -11.36 22.30
C MET A 54 25.88 -12.13 23.05
N LYS A 55 25.00 -12.85 22.35
CA LYS A 55 23.95 -13.68 22.98
C LYS A 55 24.52 -14.81 23.84
N LEU A 56 25.57 -15.50 23.37
CA LEU A 56 26.23 -16.58 24.11
C LEU A 56 26.94 -16.07 25.38
N LEU A 57 27.41 -14.82 25.39
CA LEU A 57 27.99 -14.20 26.58
C LEU A 57 26.93 -13.73 27.60
N ILE A 58 25.67 -13.58 27.17
CA ILE A 58 24.53 -13.14 27.99
C ILE A 58 23.78 -14.33 28.63
N GLU A 59 24.02 -15.58 28.22
CA GLU A 59 23.44 -16.77 28.84
C GLU A 59 24.38 -17.39 29.90
N PRO A 60 24.38 -16.91 31.16
CA PRO A 60 25.02 -17.65 32.25
C PRO A 60 24.11 -18.82 32.65
N GLU A 61 24.62 -20.04 32.56
CA GLU A 61 24.24 -21.21 33.39
C GLU A 61 22.80 -21.22 33.97
N THR A 62 21.76 -21.38 33.13
CA THR A 62 20.42 -21.75 33.60
C THR A 62 19.84 -22.96 32.87
N VAL A 63 20.65 -23.98 32.58
CA VAL A 63 20.13 -25.35 32.42
C VAL A 63 21.13 -26.35 33.00
N ARG A 64 21.01 -26.61 34.31
CA ARG A 64 21.39 -27.90 34.92
C ARG A 64 20.22 -28.43 35.74
N ALA A 65 19.24 -29.00 35.04
CA ALA A 65 18.47 -30.17 35.45
C ALA A 65 17.52 -30.56 34.30
N GLY A 66 17.75 -31.73 33.69
CA GLY A 66 16.77 -32.41 32.85
C GLY A 66 17.22 -32.67 31.42
N GLU A 67 18.00 -33.72 31.24
CA GLU A 67 18.28 -34.35 29.93
C GLU A 67 17.01 -34.99 29.36
N GLN A 68 16.62 -34.62 28.12
CA GLN A 68 16.37 -35.52 26.98
C GLN A 68 15.80 -34.73 25.80
N GLU A 69 16.62 -34.52 24.76
CA GLU A 69 16.16 -34.45 23.36
C GLU A 69 15.95 -35.90 22.86
N PRO A 70 15.08 -36.21 21.86
CA PRO A 70 14.93 -35.50 20.56
C PRO A 70 13.48 -35.54 19.98
N PRO A 71 13.17 -35.22 18.69
CA PRO A 71 13.83 -34.41 17.65
C PRO A 71 12.94 -33.21 17.19
N VAL A 72 13.53 -32.12 16.67
CA VAL A 72 12.79 -31.07 15.92
C VAL A 72 13.10 -31.16 14.43
N GLU A 73 12.34 -31.98 13.71
CA GLU A 73 12.07 -31.79 12.30
C GLU A 73 10.68 -31.15 12.14
N GLU A 74 10.57 -30.26 11.16
CA GLU A 74 9.37 -29.58 10.66
C GLU A 74 8.79 -28.40 11.47
N ALA A 75 8.99 -27.23 10.87
CA ALA A 75 8.12 -26.06 10.83
C ALA A 75 6.86 -26.12 11.69
N GLU A 76 6.85 -25.38 12.80
CA GLU A 76 5.61 -24.86 13.35
C GLU A 76 5.71 -23.37 13.63
N GLU A 77 4.67 -22.72 13.12
CA GLU A 77 4.38 -21.32 13.10
C GLU A 77 4.21 -20.80 14.53
N VAL A 78 4.88 -19.71 14.85
CA VAL A 78 4.60 -18.95 16.07
C VAL A 78 3.24 -18.28 15.88
N GLN A 79 2.17 -18.99 16.25
CA GLN A 79 0.83 -18.42 16.40
C GLN A 79 0.84 -17.55 17.66
N SER A 80 1.33 -16.31 17.54
CA SER A 80 0.98 -15.28 18.51
C SER A 80 -0.51 -15.00 18.33
N GLU A 81 -1.31 -15.19 19.39
CA GLU A 81 -2.73 -14.80 19.40
C GLU A 81 -2.84 -13.28 19.21
N TYR A 82 -2.88 -12.83 17.95
CA TYR A 82 -3.18 -11.47 17.59
C TYR A 82 -4.69 -11.27 17.71
N GLN A 83 -5.12 -10.48 18.68
CA GLN A 83 -6.51 -9.99 18.76
C GLN A 83 -6.65 -8.65 18.01
N GLY A 84 -5.85 -8.47 16.96
CA GLY A 84 -5.90 -7.33 16.05
C GLY A 84 -6.78 -7.62 14.84
N GLY A 85 -7.58 -6.64 14.43
CA GLY A 85 -8.39 -6.73 13.21
C GLY A 85 -7.54 -6.70 11.94
N VAL A 86 -8.16 -6.93 10.79
CA VAL A 86 -7.54 -6.67 9.47
C VAL A 86 -8.08 -5.37 8.90
N CYS A 87 -7.24 -4.64 8.19
CA CYS A 87 -7.67 -3.42 7.52
C CYS A 87 -8.73 -3.77 6.45
N PRO A 88 -9.93 -3.16 6.49
CA PRO A 88 -11.00 -3.47 5.53
C PRO A 88 -10.65 -3.06 4.10
N LYS A 89 -9.72 -2.12 3.91
CA LYS A 89 -9.34 -1.63 2.57
C LYS A 89 -8.25 -2.47 1.91
N CYS A 90 -7.28 -2.99 2.66
CA CYS A 90 -6.10 -3.65 2.07
C CYS A 90 -5.80 -5.03 2.65
N GLY A 91 -6.54 -5.49 3.65
CA GLY A 91 -6.36 -6.80 4.28
C GLY A 91 -5.09 -6.94 5.12
N ALA A 92 -4.32 -5.87 5.33
CA ALA A 92 -3.16 -5.91 6.21
C ALA A 92 -3.58 -6.10 7.67
N PRO A 93 -2.79 -6.83 8.49
CA PRO A 93 -3.04 -6.94 9.92
C PRO A 93 -2.92 -5.56 10.58
N VAL A 94 -3.83 -5.28 11.52
CA VAL A 94 -3.92 -4.02 12.24
C VAL A 94 -3.92 -4.33 13.74
N GLU A 95 -3.11 -3.60 14.50
CA GLU A 95 -3.12 -3.66 15.96
C GLU A 95 -4.30 -2.87 16.55
N PRO A 96 -4.87 -3.29 17.70
CA PRO A 96 -6.11 -2.75 18.24
C PRO A 96 -6.10 -1.23 18.53
N ASP A 97 -4.92 -0.61 18.70
CA ASP A 97 -4.77 0.83 18.98
C ASP A 97 -4.44 1.68 17.74
N GLN A 98 -4.42 1.09 16.53
CA GLN A 98 -4.05 1.82 15.31
C GLN A 98 -5.23 2.61 14.73
N ILE A 99 -5.14 3.95 14.78
CA ILE A 99 -6.12 4.88 14.20
C ILE A 99 -6.04 4.92 12.67
N PHE A 100 -4.90 4.55 12.07
CA PHE A 100 -4.70 4.46 10.63
C PHE A 100 -3.93 3.18 10.27
N CYS A 101 -4.33 2.51 9.20
CA CYS A 101 -3.61 1.37 8.65
C CYS A 101 -2.23 1.82 8.16
N VAL A 102 -1.18 1.25 8.76
CA VAL A 102 0.22 1.51 8.38
C VAL A 102 0.54 1.16 6.92
N ASN A 103 -0.21 0.23 6.33
CA ASN A 103 0.05 -0.23 4.96
C ASN A 103 -0.63 0.64 3.89
N CYS A 104 -1.84 1.14 4.13
CA CYS A 104 -2.62 1.84 3.09
C CYS A 104 -3.16 3.22 3.50
N GLY A 105 -2.91 3.66 4.73
CA GLY A 105 -3.33 4.96 5.26
C GLY A 105 -4.82 5.10 5.56
N THR A 106 -5.58 4.00 5.48
CA THR A 106 -7.02 4.02 5.80
C THR A 106 -7.22 4.28 7.28
N LYS A 107 -8.12 5.21 7.63
CA LYS A 107 -8.49 5.47 9.01
C LYS A 107 -9.32 4.30 9.55
N LEU A 108 -8.95 3.80 10.71
CA LEU A 108 -9.56 2.67 11.40
C LEU A 108 -10.16 3.25 12.69
N GLU A 109 -11.39 3.76 12.57
CA GLU A 109 -12.18 4.21 13.72
C GLU A 109 -13.19 3.12 14.07
N GLU A 110 -13.50 3.01 15.36
CA GLU A 110 -14.52 2.16 15.98
C GLU A 110 -15.92 2.35 15.35
N GLU A 111 -16.17 1.74 14.19
CA GLU A 111 -17.52 1.52 13.64
C GLU A 111 -18.03 0.10 13.98
N ALA A 112 -17.58 -0.47 15.10
CA ALA A 112 -17.86 -1.86 15.51
C ALA A 112 -18.62 -2.01 16.84
N ALA A 113 -19.25 -0.94 17.35
CA ALA A 113 -19.98 -0.96 18.62
C ALA A 113 -21.50 -0.67 18.52
N GLU A 114 -22.07 -0.38 17.35
CA GLU A 114 -23.53 -0.11 17.22
C GLU A 114 -24.28 -1.07 16.28
N GLN A 115 -23.62 -2.10 15.73
CA GLN A 115 -24.26 -3.04 14.81
C GLN A 115 -24.79 -4.33 15.48
N THR A 116 -24.64 -4.48 16.81
CA THR A 116 -25.14 -5.64 17.56
C THR A 116 -26.53 -5.44 18.17
N GLU A 117 -27.04 -4.22 18.31
CA GLU A 117 -28.41 -3.96 18.79
C GLU A 117 -29.45 -4.05 17.65
N ILE A 118 -29.02 -3.85 16.39
CA ILE A 118 -29.91 -3.85 15.22
C ILE A 118 -30.32 -5.29 14.82
N ILE A 119 -29.47 -6.29 15.08
CA ILE A 119 -29.72 -7.69 14.66
C ILE A 119 -30.83 -8.34 15.49
N SER A 120 -31.02 -7.97 16.76
CA SER A 120 -32.10 -8.49 17.61
C SER A 120 -33.48 -7.94 17.24
N ASP A 121 -33.54 -6.70 16.77
CA ASP A 121 -34.81 -6.08 16.36
C ASP A 121 -35.26 -6.59 14.97
N ILE A 122 -34.32 -6.72 14.02
CA ILE A 122 -34.63 -7.23 12.66
C ILE A 122 -35.10 -8.71 12.69
N LEU A 123 -34.61 -9.53 13.62
CA LEU A 123 -35.04 -10.94 13.71
C LEU A 123 -36.42 -11.14 14.35
N ASN A 124 -36.90 -10.19 15.16
CA ASN A 124 -38.24 -10.24 15.74
C ASN A 124 -39.33 -9.75 14.77
N ASP A 125 -39.01 -8.80 13.90
CA ASP A 125 -39.98 -8.29 12.91
C ASP A 125 -40.32 -9.30 11.80
N ILE A 126 -39.36 -10.17 11.41
CA ILE A 126 -39.57 -11.19 10.35
C ILE A 126 -40.62 -12.25 10.76
N GLN A 127 -40.93 -12.46 12.05
CA GLN A 127 -41.90 -13.48 12.48
C GLN A 127 -43.36 -13.01 12.53
N SER A 128 -43.68 -11.74 12.26
CA SER A 128 -45.04 -11.22 12.46
C SER A 128 -45.80 -10.83 11.18
N GLU A 129 -45.18 -10.91 10.00
CA GLU A 129 -45.76 -10.34 8.76
C GLU A 129 -46.43 -11.35 7.79
N GLU A 130 -46.61 -12.63 8.16
CA GLU A 130 -47.36 -13.59 7.32
C GLU A 130 -48.89 -13.55 7.48
N ARG A 131 -49.45 -12.53 8.15
CA ARG A 131 -50.89 -12.48 8.40
C ARG A 131 -51.48 -11.07 8.42
N GLU A 132 -51.46 -10.36 7.29
CA GLU A 132 -52.66 -9.67 6.78
C GLU A 132 -52.43 -9.05 5.41
N LYS A 133 -53.30 -9.41 4.48
CA LYS A 133 -53.38 -8.85 3.12
C LYS A 133 -53.77 -7.38 3.18
N ALA A 134 -53.16 -6.59 2.28
CA ALA A 134 -53.81 -5.73 1.28
C ALA A 134 -53.27 -4.29 1.22
N ALA A 135 -52.84 -3.90 0.00
CA ALA A 135 -52.65 -2.52 -0.50
C ALA A 135 -51.46 -1.76 0.14
N VAL A 136 -50.45 -1.24 -0.55
CA VAL A 136 -50.36 -0.37 -1.75
C VAL A 136 -48.86 -0.46 -2.19
N LYS A 137 -48.50 -0.76 -3.45
CA LYS A 137 -47.92 0.17 -4.46
C LYS A 137 -46.91 1.20 -3.85
N GLU A 138 -45.68 1.44 -4.28
CA GLU A 138 -44.94 1.27 -5.54
C GLU A 138 -43.42 1.18 -5.25
N ILE A 139 -42.73 0.51 -6.17
CA ILE A 139 -41.29 0.42 -6.37
C ILE A 139 -40.88 1.69 -7.12
N ASP A 140 -39.80 2.39 -6.75
CA ASP A 140 -39.02 3.30 -7.61
C ASP A 140 -37.74 3.72 -6.86
N GLY A 141 -36.71 2.87 -6.85
CA GLY A 141 -35.34 3.29 -6.51
C GLY A 141 -34.68 3.89 -7.76
N PRO A 142 -33.93 5.00 -7.69
CA PRO A 142 -33.28 5.56 -8.86
C PRO A 142 -32.19 4.59 -9.33
N GLU A 143 -32.29 4.17 -10.58
CA GLU A 143 -31.36 3.27 -11.25
C GLU A 143 -29.93 3.84 -11.17
N GLU A 144 -29.03 3.13 -10.50
CA GLU A 144 -27.62 3.51 -10.42
C GLU A 144 -27.01 3.52 -11.83
N ASN A 145 -26.75 4.70 -12.37
CA ASN A 145 -26.00 4.88 -13.61
C ASN A 145 -24.56 4.43 -13.35
N VAL A 146 -24.25 3.15 -13.54
CA VAL A 146 -22.90 2.62 -13.37
C VAL A 146 -22.12 2.62 -14.69
N CYS A 147 -20.82 2.88 -14.60
CA CYS A 147 -19.92 2.86 -15.72
C CYS A 147 -19.89 1.45 -16.33
N PRO A 148 -20.23 1.26 -17.62
CA PRO A 148 -20.27 -0.06 -18.23
C PRO A 148 -18.89 -0.69 -18.40
N ARG A 149 -17.81 0.07 -18.18
CA ARG A 149 -16.43 -0.43 -18.28
C ARG A 149 -15.86 -0.90 -16.96
N CYS A 150 -16.19 -0.27 -15.84
CA CYS A 150 -15.57 -0.55 -14.54
C CYS A 150 -16.55 -0.68 -13.37
N GLY A 151 -17.86 -0.52 -13.59
CA GLY A 151 -18.90 -0.65 -12.57
C GLY A 151 -18.96 0.50 -11.56
N ALA A 152 -18.15 1.55 -11.73
CA ALA A 152 -18.17 2.71 -10.84
C ALA A 152 -19.49 3.48 -10.96
N PRO A 153 -20.05 4.03 -9.88
CA PRO A 153 -21.22 4.90 -9.97
C PRO A 153 -20.87 6.17 -10.77
N VAL A 154 -21.82 6.61 -11.60
CA VAL A 154 -21.70 7.75 -12.51
C VAL A 154 -22.92 8.64 -12.31
N GLU A 155 -22.68 9.93 -12.17
CA GLU A 155 -23.76 10.91 -12.17
C GLU A 155 -24.20 11.28 -13.58
N GLU A 156 -25.48 11.66 -13.72
CA GLU A 156 -26.22 11.73 -14.99
C GLU A 156 -25.61 12.67 -16.05
N ASP A 157 -24.71 13.58 -15.66
CA ASP A 157 -24.07 14.58 -16.53
C ASP A 157 -22.55 14.38 -16.74
N GLN A 158 -21.99 13.25 -16.32
CA GLN A 158 -20.55 12.98 -16.49
C GLN A 158 -20.24 12.44 -17.90
N GLY A 159 -19.57 13.23 -18.73
CA GLY A 159 -19.14 12.80 -20.08
C GLY A 159 -18.06 11.71 -20.08
N PHE A 160 -17.37 11.51 -18.95
CA PHE A 160 -16.33 10.49 -18.77
C PHE A 160 -16.40 9.94 -17.35
N CYS A 161 -16.19 8.63 -17.20
CA CYS A 161 -16.04 7.99 -15.89
C CYS A 161 -14.76 8.51 -15.22
N ILE A 162 -14.90 9.12 -14.04
CA ILE A 162 -13.78 9.63 -13.25
C ILE A 162 -12.82 8.53 -12.76
N ILE A 163 -13.30 7.28 -12.67
CA ILE A 163 -12.48 6.17 -12.15
C ILE A 163 -11.65 5.53 -13.26
N CYS A 164 -12.24 5.18 -14.41
CA CYS A 164 -11.54 4.43 -15.46
C CYS A 164 -11.33 5.21 -16.78
N GLY A 165 -11.78 6.46 -16.85
CA GLY A 165 -11.68 7.30 -18.05
C GLY A 165 -12.55 6.85 -19.23
N ALA A 166 -13.52 5.95 -19.02
CA ALA A 166 -14.43 5.52 -20.08
C ALA A 166 -15.36 6.66 -20.48
N LYS A 167 -15.57 6.88 -21.79
CA LYS A 167 -16.58 7.82 -22.27
C LYS A 167 -17.97 7.26 -21.99
N LEU A 168 -18.82 8.04 -21.34
CA LEU A 168 -20.18 7.64 -20.98
C LEU A 168 -21.15 8.41 -21.88
N GLY A 169 -22.08 7.67 -22.48
CA GLY A 169 -22.89 8.19 -23.57
C GLY A 169 -24.30 8.59 -23.11
N LYS A 170 -24.54 9.89 -22.95
CA LYS A 170 -25.78 10.51 -23.43
C LYS A 170 -25.55 11.96 -23.85
N ALA A 171 -26.10 12.26 -25.02
CA ALA A 171 -26.14 13.57 -25.61
C ALA A 171 -27.32 14.36 -25.02
N GLY A 172 -27.02 15.52 -24.44
CA GLY A 172 -27.99 16.56 -24.09
C GLY A 172 -27.33 17.93 -24.28
N ALA A 173 -27.55 18.53 -25.45
CA ALA A 173 -27.26 19.94 -25.74
C ALA A 173 -28.10 20.84 -24.80
N GLY A 174 -27.70 22.01 -24.34
CA GLY A 174 -26.50 22.81 -24.54
C GLY A 174 -26.76 24.20 -23.91
N ALA A 175 -25.71 24.89 -23.50
CA ALA A 175 -25.71 26.34 -23.39
C ALA A 175 -24.55 26.86 -24.23
N ALA A 176 -24.92 27.62 -25.25
CA ALA A 176 -24.03 28.25 -26.19
C ALA A 176 -22.98 29.12 -25.47
N TYR A 177 -21.71 28.83 -25.71
CA TYR A 177 -20.70 29.88 -25.77
C TYR A 177 -20.00 29.74 -27.11
N GLN A 178 -20.28 30.69 -28.00
CA GLN A 178 -19.51 30.91 -29.20
C GLN A 178 -18.11 31.32 -28.78
N ALA A 179 -17.15 30.42 -28.97
CA ALA A 179 -15.77 30.80 -29.11
C ALA A 179 -15.22 29.98 -30.26
N GLU A 180 -15.14 30.61 -31.42
CA GLU A 180 -14.17 30.25 -32.45
C GLU A 180 -12.84 30.90 -32.02
N PRO A 181 -11.85 30.14 -31.51
CA PRO A 181 -10.49 30.63 -31.50
C PRO A 181 -9.85 30.21 -32.82
N GLU A 182 -9.31 31.20 -33.49
CA GLU A 182 -8.53 31.08 -34.72
C GLU A 182 -7.58 29.89 -34.66
N ARG A 183 -7.65 29.07 -35.72
CA ARG A 183 -6.72 27.98 -36.06
C ARG A 183 -5.26 28.38 -35.79
N PRO A 184 -4.59 27.87 -34.73
CA PRO A 184 -3.16 28.04 -34.61
C PRO A 184 -2.47 26.89 -35.37
N ALA A 185 -1.28 27.19 -35.88
CA ALA A 185 -0.49 26.35 -36.77
C ALA A 185 -0.44 24.86 -36.38
N GLY A 186 -0.46 23.98 -37.38
CA GLY A 186 -0.39 22.54 -37.20
C GLY A 186 0.83 22.07 -36.39
N PRO A 187 0.80 20.85 -35.85
CA PRO A 187 1.86 20.32 -35.01
C PRO A 187 3.20 20.26 -35.77
N LYS A 188 4.30 20.68 -35.12
CA LYS A 188 5.66 20.59 -35.68
C LYS A 188 6.32 19.31 -35.17
N ILE A 189 7.01 18.59 -36.03
CA ILE A 189 7.76 17.39 -35.66
C ILE A 189 9.20 17.80 -35.33
N CYS A 190 9.71 17.34 -34.18
CA CYS A 190 11.11 17.58 -33.83
C CYS A 190 12.04 16.87 -34.83
N PRO A 191 12.95 17.58 -35.50
CA PRO A 191 13.86 16.96 -36.48
C PRO A 191 14.91 16.04 -35.82
N ASN A 192 15.14 16.18 -34.52
CA ASN A 192 16.11 15.35 -33.79
C ASN A 192 15.49 14.07 -33.23
N CYS A 193 14.34 14.16 -32.55
CA CYS A 193 13.74 13.00 -31.87
C CYS A 193 12.44 12.49 -32.50
N GLY A 194 11.95 13.12 -33.58
CA GLY A 194 10.73 12.71 -34.29
C GLY A 194 9.43 12.96 -33.50
N LYS A 195 9.49 13.57 -32.31
CA LYS A 195 8.30 13.79 -31.48
C LYS A 195 7.44 14.94 -32.01
N VAL A 196 6.14 14.71 -32.04
CA VAL A 196 5.14 15.71 -32.38
C VAL A 196 5.03 16.72 -31.25
N LEU A 197 5.29 17.99 -31.54
CA LEU A 197 5.29 19.10 -30.60
C LEU A 197 4.25 20.16 -31.00
N PRO A 198 3.64 20.85 -30.03
CA PRO A 198 2.77 21.99 -30.32
C PRO A 198 3.56 23.15 -30.96
N PRO A 199 2.91 23.95 -31.82
CA PRO A 199 3.56 24.91 -32.72
C PRO A 199 4.36 26.04 -32.03
N GLN A 200 4.11 26.29 -30.74
CA GLN A 200 4.65 27.43 -29.98
C GLN A 200 5.87 27.09 -29.11
N MET A 201 6.35 25.84 -29.13
CA MET A 201 7.51 25.44 -28.32
C MET A 201 8.83 25.86 -28.98
N ARG A 202 9.62 26.66 -28.26
CA ARG A 202 10.98 27.08 -28.64
C ARG A 202 12.02 25.96 -28.48
N PHE A 203 11.70 24.92 -27.72
CA PHE A 203 12.57 23.78 -27.43
C PHE A 203 11.72 22.50 -27.37
N CYS A 204 12.27 21.38 -27.82
CA CYS A 204 11.64 20.08 -27.68
C CYS A 204 11.62 19.68 -26.20
N THR A 205 10.45 19.45 -25.64
CA THR A 205 10.27 18.97 -24.24
C THR A 205 10.80 17.56 -24.01
N SER A 206 11.15 16.82 -25.06
CA SER A 206 11.63 15.44 -24.95
C SER A 206 13.12 15.26 -25.21
N CYS A 207 13.77 16.11 -25.99
CA CYS A 207 15.21 16.00 -26.24
C CYS A 207 15.98 17.32 -26.04
N GLY A 208 15.32 18.39 -25.55
CA GLY A 208 15.95 19.69 -25.29
C GLY A 208 16.41 20.45 -26.53
N THR A 209 16.23 19.89 -27.74
CA THR A 209 16.68 20.53 -28.99
C THR A 209 15.88 21.80 -29.27
N LYS A 210 16.58 22.90 -29.54
CA LYS A 210 15.96 24.18 -29.89
C LYS A 210 15.22 24.07 -31.23
N MET A 211 13.95 24.44 -31.23
CA MET A 211 13.07 24.44 -32.40
C MET A 211 13.10 25.86 -32.99
N ASN A 212 13.65 26.01 -34.20
CA ASN A 212 13.59 27.26 -34.97
C ASN A 212 12.40 27.23 -35.93
#